data_AF-A0A919PI31-F1
#
_entry.id   AF-A0A919PI31-F1
#
_cell.length_a   1.000
_cell.length_b   1.000
_cell.length_c   1.000
_cell.angle_alpha   90.00
_cell.angle_beta   90.00
_cell.angle_gamma   90.00
#
_symmetry.space_group_name_H-M   'P 1'
#
loop_
_entity.id
_entity.type
_entity.pdbx_description
1 polymer ?
#
loop_
_entity_poly.entity_id
_entity_poly.type
_entity_poly.pdbx_seq_one_letter_code
_entity_poly.pdbx_strand_id
1 'polypeptide(L)'
;MSPFIPELLKLVTLPSLRLTAALTVAAAALLAALDLPPLESIRYTQAGFVVLGVLSAASEHQGGDQFRTTLLAMPRRLPLFAAKVLALAACCVPLAALSALPDVSPFAVVYLTLTALFSAAVGGLIRHAEAAVVLLLAGYFVVGPLLPAPAAAYLPGSATVDPSHGTAATAVWTACALLLAAATFHRRDA
;
A
#
# COMPACT_ATOMS: atom_id res chain seq x y z
N MET A 1 22.30 -3.29 14.73
CA MET A 1 20.92 -3.83 14.80
C MET A 1 20.20 -3.48 13.51
N SER A 2 19.47 -4.43 12.90
CA SER A 2 18.69 -4.17 11.69
C SER A 2 17.50 -3.24 12.01
N PRO A 3 17.21 -2.21 11.19
CA PRO A 3 16.07 -1.31 11.41
C PRO A 3 14.69 -1.95 11.19
N PHE A 4 14.63 -3.22 10.75
CA PHE A 4 13.39 -3.93 10.45
C PHE A 4 12.45 -4.15 11.65
N ILE A 5 12.97 -4.67 12.78
CA ILE A 5 12.14 -5.03 13.94
C ILE A 5 11.42 -3.79 14.53
N PRO A 6 12.11 -2.65 14.74
CA PRO A 6 11.43 -1.43 15.21
C PRO A 6 10.32 -0.95 14.28
N GLU A 7 10.54 -0.97 12.96
CA GLU A 7 9.53 -0.55 11.99
C GLU A 7 8.31 -1.48 11.99
N LEU A 8 8.52 -2.79 12.11
CA LEU A 8 7.41 -3.75 12.23
C LEU A 8 6.60 -3.52 13.50
N LEU A 9 7.26 -3.34 14.65
CA LEU A 9 6.57 -3.07 15.93
C LEU A 9 5.78 -1.76 15.87
N LYS A 10 6.29 -0.74 15.19
CA LYS A 10 5.57 0.51 14.97
C LYS A 10 4.29 0.29 14.17
N LEU A 11 4.37 -0.36 13.00
CA LEU A 11 3.18 -0.64 12.18
C LEU A 11 2.13 -1.43 12.95
N VAL A 12 2.58 -2.41 13.74
CA VAL A 12 1.69 -3.26 14.54
C VAL A 12 1.12 -2.54 15.75
N THR A 13 1.72 -1.48 16.29
CA THR A 13 1.21 -0.79 17.49
C THR A 13 0.33 0.43 17.18
N LEU A 14 0.36 0.95 15.95
CA LEU A 14 -0.44 2.10 15.56
C LEU A 14 -1.94 1.78 15.59
N PRO A 15 -2.75 2.50 16.40
CA PRO A 15 -4.18 2.22 16.54
C PRO A 15 -4.94 2.43 15.23
N SER A 16 -4.54 3.43 14.43
CA SER A 16 -5.12 3.69 13.11
C SER A 16 -4.90 2.51 12.16
N LEU A 17 -3.68 1.98 12.06
CA LEU A 17 -3.39 0.83 11.20
C LEU A 17 -4.09 -0.44 11.66
N ARG A 18 -4.15 -0.70 12.97
CA ARG A 18 -4.92 -1.84 13.52
C ARG A 18 -6.39 -1.74 13.15
N LEU A 19 -6.99 -0.57 13.33
CA LEU A 19 -8.39 -0.34 13.02
C LEU A 19 -8.64 -0.50 11.52
N THR A 20 -7.82 0.11 10.65
CA THR A 20 -7.96 -0.06 9.19
C THR A 20 -7.77 -1.50 8.77
N ALA A 21 -6.80 -2.23 9.32
CA ALA A 21 -6.58 -3.65 9.04
C ALA A 21 -7.79 -4.51 9.46
N ALA A 22 -8.30 -4.30 10.68
CA ALA A 22 -9.47 -5.01 11.19
C ALA A 22 -10.71 -4.73 10.34
N LEU A 23 -10.97 -3.47 10.00
CA LEU A 23 -12.09 -3.09 9.13
C LEU A 23 -11.94 -3.66 7.71
N THR A 24 -10.71 -3.70 7.17
CA THR A 24 -10.46 -4.25 5.83
C THR A 24 -10.77 -5.74 5.79
N VAL A 25 -10.30 -6.51 6.78
CA VAL A 25 -10.59 -7.95 6.87
C VAL A 25 -12.07 -8.19 7.14
N ALA A 26 -12.70 -7.41 8.02
CA ALA A 26 -14.14 -7.53 8.29
C ALA A 26 -14.98 -7.23 7.05
N ALA A 27 -14.61 -6.20 6.28
CA ALA A 27 -15.27 -5.88 5.02
C ALA A 27 -15.07 -6.99 3.98
N ALA A 28 -13.85 -7.52 3.83
CA ALA A 28 -13.57 -8.64 2.92
C ALA A 28 -14.38 -9.90 3.30
N ALA A 29 -14.43 -10.23 4.60
CA ALA A 29 -15.23 -11.35 5.10
C ALA A 29 -16.73 -11.13 4.86
N LEU A 30 -17.22 -9.90 4.99
CA LEU A 30 -18.60 -9.55 4.67
C LEU A 30 -18.88 -9.73 3.17
N LEU A 31 -18.00 -9.25 2.28
CA LEU A 31 -18.15 -9.41 0.84
C LEU A 31 -18.14 -10.89 0.42
N ALA A 32 -17.29 -11.70 1.06
CA ALA A 32 -17.28 -13.15 0.88
C ALA A 32 -18.58 -13.80 1.39
N ALA A 33 -19.12 -13.37 2.53
CA ALA A 33 -20.39 -13.85 3.07
C ALA A 33 -21.60 -13.47 2.19
N LEU A 34 -21.47 -12.41 1.38
CA LEU A 34 -22.45 -12.00 0.38
C LEU A 34 -22.30 -12.74 -0.96
N ASP A 35 -21.38 -13.71 -1.06
CA ASP A 35 -21.12 -14.53 -2.25
C ASP A 35 -20.78 -13.70 -3.51
N LEU A 36 -20.09 -12.57 -3.32
CA LEU A 36 -19.60 -11.78 -4.44
C LEU A 36 -18.55 -12.56 -5.25
N PRO A 37 -18.48 -12.36 -6.58
CA PRO A 37 -17.40 -12.91 -7.39
C PRO A 37 -16.02 -12.53 -6.81
N PRO A 38 -15.03 -13.44 -6.76
CA PRO A 38 -13.75 -13.20 -6.09
C PRO A 38 -13.02 -11.93 -6.56
N LEU A 39 -13.01 -11.68 -7.86
CA LEU A 39 -12.37 -10.49 -8.45
C LEU A 39 -13.09 -9.18 -8.07
N GLU A 40 -14.41 -9.24 -7.90
CA GLU A 40 -15.20 -8.09 -7.46
C GLU A 40 -14.98 -7.81 -5.98
N SER A 41 -14.91 -8.85 -5.14
CA SER A 41 -14.54 -8.71 -3.73
C SER A 41 -13.15 -8.07 -3.57
N ILE A 42 -12.16 -8.51 -4.36
CA ILE A 42 -10.81 -7.91 -4.38
C ILE A 42 -10.85 -6.44 -4.80
N ARG A 43 -11.70 -6.08 -5.78
CA ARG A 43 -11.87 -4.70 -6.24
C ARG A 43 -12.32 -3.76 -5.14
N TYR A 44 -13.15 -4.19 -4.20
CA TYR A 44 -13.54 -3.36 -3.06
C TYR A 44 -12.51 -3.43 -1.93
N THR A 45 -11.98 -4.62 -1.65
CA THR A 45 -10.99 -4.87 -0.60
C THR A 45 -9.70 -4.05 -0.79
N GLN A 46 -9.28 -3.82 -2.03
CA GLN A 46 -8.09 -3.01 -2.33
C GLN A 46 -8.14 -1.59 -1.75
N ALA A 47 -9.32 -1.02 -1.51
CA ALA A 47 -9.47 0.30 -0.88
C ALA A 47 -8.85 0.31 0.53
N GLY A 48 -9.02 -0.78 1.29
CA GLY A 48 -8.41 -0.93 2.60
C GLY A 48 -6.88 -0.94 2.54
N PHE A 49 -6.32 -1.61 1.52
CA PHE A 49 -4.87 -1.64 1.28
C PHE A 49 -4.31 -0.28 0.82
N VAL A 50 -5.09 0.49 0.05
CA VAL A 50 -4.77 1.89 -0.28
C VAL A 50 -4.64 2.73 0.98
N VAL A 51 -5.67 2.70 1.84
CA VAL A 51 -5.68 3.48 3.08
C VAL A 51 -4.57 3.03 4.03
N LEU A 52 -4.37 1.72 4.22
CA LEU A 52 -3.29 1.16 5.02
C LEU A 52 -1.92 1.64 4.56
N GLY A 53 -1.64 1.54 3.25
CA GLY A 53 -0.39 2.00 2.66
C GLY A 53 -0.15 3.49 2.93
N VAL A 54 -1.13 4.34 2.63
CA VAL A 54 -1.01 5.79 2.85
C VAL A 54 -0.82 6.12 4.33
N LEU A 55 -1.62 5.54 5.23
CA LEU A 55 -1.52 5.80 6.67
C LEU A 55 -0.17 5.35 7.24
N SER A 56 0.38 4.25 6.75
CA SER A 56 1.70 3.77 7.18
C SER A 56 2.78 4.82 6.91
N ALA A 57 2.77 5.43 5.72
CA ALA A 57 3.71 6.48 5.33
C ALA A 57 3.38 7.86 5.93
N ALA A 58 2.11 8.14 6.21
CA ALA A 58 1.69 9.42 6.76
C ALA A 58 1.84 9.51 8.29
N SER A 59 1.77 8.39 9.02
CA SER A 59 1.99 8.33 10.48
C SER A 59 3.31 8.97 10.91
N GLU A 60 4.25 8.97 10.00
CA GLU A 60 5.58 9.54 10.08
C GLU A 60 5.63 11.06 9.99
N HIS A 61 4.67 11.66 9.29
CA HIS A 61 4.59 13.10 9.05
C HIS A 61 3.68 13.80 10.07
N GLN A 62 2.88 13.06 10.85
CA GLN A 62 1.89 13.60 11.81
C GLN A 62 2.46 14.12 13.14
N GLY A 63 3.77 14.38 13.22
CA GLY A 63 4.43 14.86 14.45
C GLY A 63 5.32 16.09 14.29
N GLY A 64 5.42 16.69 13.09
CA GLY A 64 6.16 17.94 12.80
C GLY A 64 7.68 17.90 12.97
N ASP A 65 8.18 17.44 14.12
CA ASP A 65 9.57 17.56 14.58
C ASP A 65 10.33 16.21 14.70
N GLN A 66 9.64 15.07 14.64
CA GLN A 66 10.29 13.75 14.70
C GLN A 66 11.08 13.39 13.42
N PHE A 67 10.68 13.92 12.26
CA PHE A 67 11.38 13.64 11.00
C PHE A 67 12.76 14.28 10.93
N ARG A 68 12.86 15.54 11.38
CA ARG A 68 14.12 16.30 11.34
C ARG A 68 15.17 15.73 12.31
N THR A 69 14.75 15.34 13.51
CA THR A 69 15.64 14.72 14.51
C THR A 69 16.12 13.33 14.11
N THR A 70 15.28 12.52 13.47
CA THR A 70 15.67 11.19 12.94
C THR A 70 16.62 11.31 11.74
N LEU A 71 16.36 12.24 10.81
CA LEU A 71 17.19 12.45 9.62
C LEU A 71 18.55 13.09 9.93
N LEU A 72 18.69 13.84 11.03
CA LEU A 72 19.96 14.39 11.49
C LEU A 72 20.82 13.37 12.25
N ALA A 73 20.20 12.35 12.87
CA ALA A 73 20.90 11.34 13.67
C ALA A 73 21.25 10.05 12.91
N MET A 74 20.63 9.78 11.75
CA MET A 74 20.78 8.49 11.03
C MET A 74 21.64 8.60 9.75
N PRO A 75 22.90 8.13 9.77
CA PRO A 75 23.80 8.19 8.62
C PRO A 75 23.45 7.21 7.47
N ARG A 76 22.42 6.36 7.62
CA ARG A 76 22.07 5.29 6.66
C ARG A 76 20.59 5.33 6.24
N ARG A 77 20.27 6.26 5.34
CA ARG A 77 18.88 6.59 4.90
C ARG A 77 18.22 5.50 4.04
N LEU A 78 18.95 4.90 3.09
CA LEU A 78 18.40 3.85 2.22
C LEU A 78 18.08 2.53 2.94
N PRO A 79 18.94 2.03 3.86
CA PRO A 79 18.59 0.86 4.67
C PRO A 79 17.33 1.07 5.53
N LEU A 80 17.09 2.29 6.02
CA LEU A 80 15.87 2.62 6.76
C LEU A 80 14.64 2.58 5.85
N PHE A 81 14.71 3.18 4.65
CA PHE A 81 13.63 3.10 3.67
C PHE A 81 13.32 1.65 3.29
N ALA A 82 14.34 0.84 3.01
CA ALA A 82 14.17 -0.58 2.72
C ALA A 82 13.51 -1.33 3.89
N ALA A 83 13.90 -1.05 5.13
CA ALA A 83 13.28 -1.66 6.30
C ALA A 83 11.78 -1.30 6.45
N LYS A 84 11.38 -0.07 6.12
CA LYS A 84 9.96 0.33 6.10
C LYS A 84 9.16 -0.44 5.07
N VAL A 85 9.68 -0.52 3.84
CA VAL A 85 9.05 -1.28 2.75
C VAL A 85 8.91 -2.75 3.12
N LEU A 86 9.96 -3.35 3.68
CA LEU A 86 9.95 -4.75 4.10
C LEU A 86 9.01 -5.00 5.29
N ALA A 87 8.99 -4.11 6.29
CA ALA A 87 8.09 -4.21 7.43
C ALA A 87 6.63 -4.12 6.99
N LEU A 88 6.31 -3.18 6.10
CA LEU A 88 4.98 -3.03 5.54
C LEU A 88 4.58 -4.27 4.73
N ALA A 89 5.48 -4.78 3.87
CA ALA A 89 5.23 -6.01 3.12
C ALA A 89 4.96 -7.20 4.06
N ALA A 90 5.77 -7.37 5.10
CA ALA A 90 5.60 -8.43 6.09
C ALA A 90 4.25 -8.35 6.83
N CYS A 91 3.76 -7.14 7.11
CA CYS A 91 2.43 -6.94 7.70
C CYS A 91 1.29 -7.15 6.70
N CYS A 92 1.46 -6.72 5.45
CA CYS A 92 0.39 -6.76 4.44
C CYS A 92 0.18 -8.16 3.84
N VAL A 93 1.22 -9.00 3.73
CA VAL A 93 1.09 -10.38 3.20
C VAL A 93 0.04 -11.21 3.95
N PRO A 94 0.10 -11.36 5.30
CA PRO A 94 -0.91 -12.14 6.02
C PRO A 94 -2.29 -11.46 5.96
N LEU A 95 -2.34 -10.13 5.97
CA LEU A 95 -3.60 -9.39 5.86
C LEU A 95 -4.27 -9.62 4.49
N ALA A 96 -3.48 -9.64 3.42
CA ALA A 96 -3.94 -9.89 2.07
C ALA A 96 -4.44 -11.32 1.91
N ALA A 97 -3.73 -12.30 2.49
CA ALA A 97 -4.19 -13.69 2.53
C ALA A 97 -5.53 -13.83 3.27
N LEU A 98 -5.69 -13.17 4.43
CA LEU A 98 -6.96 -13.16 5.16
C LEU A 98 -8.09 -12.50 4.38
N SER A 99 -7.79 -11.41 3.67
CA SER A 99 -8.80 -10.66 2.90
C SER A 99 -9.15 -11.33 1.56
N ALA A 100 -8.38 -12.31 1.12
CA ALA A 100 -8.65 -13.10 -0.09
C ALA A 100 -9.48 -14.37 0.19
N LEU A 101 -9.78 -14.67 1.46
CA LEU A 101 -10.64 -15.81 1.80
C LEU A 101 -12.04 -15.66 1.17
N PRO A 102 -12.67 -16.76 0.71
CA PRO A 102 -12.25 -18.16 0.92
C PRO A 102 -11.20 -18.68 -0.08
N ASP A 103 -11.04 -18.05 -1.24
CA ASP A 103 -10.13 -18.51 -2.30
C ASP A 103 -8.83 -17.68 -2.35
N VAL A 104 -7.81 -18.17 -1.64
CA VAL A 104 -6.51 -17.49 -1.52
C VAL A 104 -5.70 -17.68 -2.80
N SER A 105 -5.98 -16.87 -3.81
CA SER A 105 -5.16 -16.85 -5.03
C SER A 105 -3.83 -16.11 -4.80
N PRO A 106 -2.68 -16.64 -5.30
CA PRO A 106 -1.40 -15.96 -5.18
C PRO A 106 -1.41 -14.56 -5.82
N PHE A 107 -2.12 -14.40 -6.93
CA PHE A 107 -2.28 -13.10 -7.60
C PHE A 107 -2.98 -12.09 -6.70
N ALA A 108 -4.06 -12.45 -6.01
CA ALA A 108 -4.73 -11.54 -5.07
C ALA A 108 -3.82 -11.10 -3.93
N VAL A 109 -3.10 -12.04 -3.31
CA VAL A 109 -2.19 -11.75 -2.20
C VAL A 109 -1.08 -10.81 -2.63
N VAL A 110 -0.42 -11.11 -3.76
CA VAL A 110 0.64 -10.28 -4.32
C VAL A 110 0.09 -8.90 -4.71
N TYR A 111 -1.06 -8.85 -5.38
CA TYR A 111 -1.69 -7.62 -5.81
C TYR A 111 -2.04 -6.67 -4.66
N LEU A 112 -2.72 -7.17 -3.62
CA LEU A 112 -3.10 -6.35 -2.47
C LEU A 112 -1.88 -5.86 -1.69
N THR A 113 -0.86 -6.72 -1.56
CA THR A 113 0.42 -6.35 -0.95
C THR A 113 1.10 -5.23 -1.75
N LEU A 114 1.20 -5.37 -3.08
CA LEU A 114 1.77 -4.35 -3.96
C LEU A 114 0.96 -3.05 -3.92
N THR A 115 -0.37 -3.13 -3.86
CA THR A 115 -1.25 -1.97 -3.74
C THR A 115 -0.96 -1.18 -2.46
N ALA A 116 -0.73 -1.85 -1.33
CA ALA A 116 -0.33 -1.18 -0.09
C ALA A 116 1.06 -0.54 -0.21
N LEU A 117 2.04 -1.23 -0.81
CA LEU A 117 3.39 -0.69 -1.01
C LEU A 117 3.39 0.53 -1.95
N PHE A 118 2.66 0.45 -3.07
CA PHE A 118 2.45 1.55 -4.00
C PHE A 118 1.82 2.75 -3.29
N SER A 119 0.76 2.50 -2.52
CA SER A 119 0.04 3.53 -1.77
C SER A 119 0.91 4.18 -0.68
N ALA A 120 1.77 3.41 -0.03
CA ALA A 120 2.76 3.94 0.92
C ALA A 120 3.82 4.81 0.22
N ALA A 121 4.30 4.40 -0.96
CA ALA A 121 5.23 5.19 -1.75
C ALA A 121 4.61 6.54 -2.15
N VAL A 122 3.37 6.51 -2.65
CA VAL A 122 2.61 7.71 -3.02
C VAL A 122 2.32 8.59 -1.80
N GLY A 123 1.91 8.00 -0.67
CA GLY A 123 1.72 8.70 0.59
C GLY A 123 2.99 9.40 1.10
N GLY A 124 4.15 8.73 0.99
CA GLY A 124 5.45 9.30 1.34
C GLY A 124 5.91 10.42 0.40
N LEU A 125 5.54 10.37 -0.88
CA LEU A 125 5.81 11.42 -1.87
C LEU A 125 4.94 12.66 -1.65
N ILE A 126 3.64 12.46 -1.39
CA ILE A 126 2.65 13.53 -1.21
C ILE A 126 2.74 14.16 0.18
N ARG A 127 3.08 13.38 1.21
CA ARG A 127 3.22 13.80 2.62
C ARG A 127 1.94 14.34 3.26
N HIS A 128 0.79 14.17 2.60
CA HIS A 128 -0.54 14.50 3.11
C HIS A 128 -1.44 13.28 2.97
N ALA A 129 -1.84 12.68 4.09
CA ALA A 129 -2.62 11.44 4.12
C ALA A 129 -3.93 11.56 3.33
N GLU A 130 -4.69 12.62 3.60
CA GLU A 130 -6.01 12.85 3.01
C GLU A 130 -5.91 13.03 1.49
N ALA A 131 -5.01 13.89 1.03
CA ALA A 131 -4.78 14.12 -0.39
C ALA A 131 -4.33 12.85 -1.12
N ALA A 132 -3.44 12.06 -0.50
CA ALA A 132 -2.96 10.81 -1.07
C ALA A 132 -4.06 9.74 -1.16
N VAL A 133 -4.88 9.59 -0.12
CA VAL A 133 -6.04 8.67 -0.14
C VAL A 133 -7.03 9.10 -1.22
N VAL A 134 -7.40 10.38 -1.28
CA VAL A 134 -8.34 10.89 -2.30
C VAL A 134 -7.82 10.64 -3.71
N LEU A 135 -6.53 10.94 -3.96
CA LEU A 135 -5.91 10.71 -5.27
C LEU A 135 -5.96 9.24 -5.67
N LEU A 136 -5.55 8.34 -4.76
CA LEU A 136 -5.48 6.91 -5.06
C LEU A 136 -6.87 6.28 -5.21
N LEU A 137 -7.83 6.62 -4.34
CA LEU A 137 -9.19 6.12 -4.47
C LEU A 137 -9.84 6.63 -5.77
N ALA A 138 -9.67 7.91 -6.13
CA ALA A 138 -10.13 8.42 -7.40
C ALA A 138 -9.44 7.69 -8.58
N GLY A 139 -8.13 7.45 -8.49
CA GLY A 139 -7.37 6.70 -9.50
C GLY A 139 -7.89 5.27 -9.72
N TYR A 140 -8.09 4.51 -8.64
CA TYR A 140 -8.51 3.11 -8.70
C TYR A 140 -9.99 2.94 -9.02
N PHE A 141 -10.88 3.75 -8.45
CA PHE A 141 -12.34 3.54 -8.50
C PHE A 141 -13.07 4.44 -9.48
N VAL A 142 -12.46 5.54 -9.95
CA VAL A 142 -13.10 6.48 -10.88
C VAL A 142 -12.35 6.51 -12.20
N VAL A 143 -11.07 6.90 -12.19
CA VAL A 143 -10.28 7.06 -13.42
C VAL A 143 -10.07 5.72 -14.10
N GLY A 144 -9.65 4.68 -13.37
CA GLY A 144 -9.37 3.36 -13.92
C GLY A 144 -10.53 2.76 -14.73
N PRO A 145 -11.75 2.67 -14.16
CA PRO A 145 -12.92 2.18 -14.89
C PRO A 145 -13.39 3.05 -16.06
N LEU A 146 -13.09 4.35 -16.06
CA LEU A 146 -13.49 5.27 -17.12
C LEU A 146 -12.53 5.26 -18.32
N LEU A 147 -11.30 4.78 -18.16
CA LEU A 147 -10.36 4.72 -19.26
C LEU A 147 -10.71 3.59 -20.24
N PRO A 148 -10.68 3.86 -21.55
CA PRO A 148 -10.84 2.81 -22.55
C PRO A 148 -9.61 1.91 -22.63
N ALA A 149 -9.79 0.70 -23.17
CA ALA A 149 -8.69 -0.13 -23.61
C ALA A 149 -7.94 0.54 -24.79
N PRO A 150 -6.61 0.39 -24.90
CA PRO A 150 -5.74 -0.46 -24.07
C PRO A 150 -5.22 0.23 -22.80
N ALA A 151 -5.46 1.52 -22.60
CA ALA A 151 -4.85 2.30 -21.51
C ALA A 151 -5.18 1.74 -20.12
N ALA A 152 -6.42 1.30 -19.90
CA ALA A 152 -6.86 0.73 -18.62
C ALA A 152 -6.08 -0.54 -18.20
N ALA A 153 -5.55 -1.31 -19.16
CA ALA A 153 -4.84 -2.56 -18.88
C ALA A 153 -3.49 -2.35 -18.16
N TYR A 154 -2.89 -1.16 -18.31
CA TYR A 154 -1.59 -0.83 -17.70
C TYR A 154 -1.72 -0.10 -16.36
N LEU A 155 -2.96 0.11 -15.87
CA LEU A 155 -3.19 0.70 -14.56
C LEU A 155 -3.09 -0.34 -13.44
N PRO A 156 -2.67 0.05 -12.22
CA PRO A 156 -2.64 -0.86 -11.08
C PRO A 156 -3.97 -1.60 -10.83
N GLY A 157 -5.11 -0.91 -10.96
CA GLY A 157 -6.44 -1.49 -10.74
C GLY A 157 -6.87 -2.61 -11.69
N SER A 158 -6.13 -2.83 -12.79
CA SER A 158 -6.46 -3.83 -13.82
C SER A 158 -6.37 -5.29 -13.34
N ALA A 159 -5.70 -5.56 -12.22
CA ALA A 159 -5.61 -6.91 -11.63
C ALA A 159 -6.98 -7.49 -11.23
N THR A 160 -7.98 -6.62 -11.05
CA THR A 160 -9.38 -7.00 -10.79
C THR A 160 -10.15 -7.42 -12.05
N VAL A 161 -9.51 -7.37 -13.22
CA VAL A 161 -10.06 -7.78 -14.53
C VAL A 161 -9.20 -8.89 -15.13
N ASP A 162 -7.88 -8.68 -15.20
CA ASP A 162 -6.88 -9.68 -15.58
C ASP A 162 -5.84 -9.81 -14.45
N PRO A 163 -5.97 -10.82 -13.57
CA PRO A 163 -5.09 -10.97 -12.41
C PRO A 163 -3.62 -11.08 -12.78
N SER A 164 -3.30 -11.75 -13.88
CA SER A 164 -1.90 -12.01 -14.26
C SER A 164 -1.22 -10.75 -14.79
N HIS A 165 -1.84 -10.11 -15.78
CA HIS A 165 -1.31 -8.90 -16.41
C HIS A 165 -1.36 -7.71 -15.45
N GLY A 166 -2.49 -7.53 -14.75
CA GLY A 166 -2.67 -6.40 -13.85
C GLY A 166 -1.80 -6.46 -12.60
N THR A 167 -1.50 -7.66 -12.09
CA THR A 167 -0.51 -7.80 -10.99
C THR A 167 0.88 -7.40 -11.47
N ALA A 168 1.26 -7.77 -12.69
CA ALA A 168 2.53 -7.35 -13.29
C ALA A 168 2.58 -5.82 -13.50
N ALA A 169 1.50 -5.21 -14.01
CA ALA A 169 1.39 -3.76 -14.13
C ALA A 169 1.53 -3.06 -12.77
N THR A 170 0.87 -3.58 -11.74
CA THR A 170 0.96 -3.08 -10.36
C THR A 170 2.38 -3.20 -9.82
N ALA A 171 3.09 -4.30 -10.10
CA ALA A 171 4.48 -4.49 -9.69
C ALA A 171 5.41 -3.43 -10.30
N VAL A 172 5.22 -3.12 -11.59
CA VAL A 172 5.99 -2.07 -12.29
C VAL A 172 5.71 -0.69 -11.68
N TRP A 173 4.43 -0.33 -11.49
CA TRP A 173 4.06 0.94 -10.84
C TRP A 173 4.61 1.05 -9.42
N THR A 174 4.55 -0.03 -8.65
CA THR A 174 5.10 -0.10 -7.30
C THR A 174 6.60 0.12 -7.31
N ALA A 175 7.34 -0.57 -8.20
CA ALA A 175 8.78 -0.41 -8.34
C ALA A 175 9.15 1.02 -8.72
N CYS A 176 8.48 1.61 -9.72
CA CYS A 176 8.70 3.00 -10.12
C CYS A 176 8.42 3.99 -8.97
N ALA A 177 7.30 3.84 -8.26
CA ALA A 177 6.94 4.71 -7.14
C ALA A 177 7.93 4.58 -5.97
N LEU A 178 8.38 3.37 -5.65
CA LEU A 178 9.39 3.13 -4.61
C LEU A 178 10.75 3.70 -5.00
N LEU A 179 11.17 3.58 -6.26
CA LEU A 179 12.41 4.19 -6.76
C LEU A 179 12.34 5.72 -6.69
N LEU A 180 11.22 6.32 -7.09
CA LEU A 180 10.99 7.76 -6.97
C LEU A 180 11.00 8.19 -5.50
N ALA A 181 10.31 7.47 -4.62
CA ALA A 181 10.31 7.73 -3.19
C ALA A 181 11.73 7.65 -2.62
N ALA A 182 12.49 6.59 -2.91
CA ALA A 182 13.88 6.44 -2.49
C ALA A 182 14.78 7.57 -3.01
N ALA A 183 14.63 7.97 -4.28
CA ALA A 183 15.38 9.07 -4.87
C ALA A 183 15.06 10.41 -4.21
N THR A 184 13.79 10.70 -3.90
CA THR A 184 13.41 11.92 -3.17
C THR A 184 13.90 11.92 -1.73
N PHE A 185 13.89 10.76 -1.07
CA PHE A 185 14.49 10.56 0.26
C PHE A 185 16.01 10.77 0.24
N HIS A 186 16.68 10.45 -0.87
CA HIS A 186 18.12 10.64 -1.00
C HIS A 186 18.49 12.10 -1.33
N ARG A 187 17.77 12.75 -2.26
CA ARG A 187 18.10 14.09 -2.77
C ARG A 187 17.74 15.25 -1.85
N ARG A 188 16.71 15.10 -1.00
CA ARG A 188 16.19 16.20 -0.18
C ARG A 188 17.07 16.57 1.03
N ASP A 189 18.17 15.86 1.24
CA ASP A 189 19.08 16.03 2.37
C ASP A 189 20.54 16.33 1.95
N ALA A 190 20.74 16.74 0.68
CA ALA A 190 22.00 17.29 0.15
C ALA A 190 21.79 18.78 -0.20
#